data_AF-A0A154PEP0-F1
#
_entry.id   AF-A0A154PEP0-F1
#
_cell.length_a   1.000
_cell.length_b   1.000
_cell.length_c   1.000
_cell.angle_alpha   90.00
_cell.angle_beta   90.00
_cell.angle_gamma   90.00
#
_symmetry.space_group_name_H-M   'P 1'
#
loop_
_entity.id
_entity.type
_entity.pdbx_description
1 polymer ?
#
loop_
_entity_poly.entity_id
_entity_poly.type
_entity_poly.pdbx_seq_one_letter_code
_entity_poly.pdbx_strand_id
1 'polypeptide(L)'
;MKTDITDPWSGVDVSEISDKNCISRFEDSFVEYQSEHSKLADSEEYLEKLYTRLRSLQKGTSKKDLVASLAEVKEDCIARLITSGCKLETEEETELASNPLIRHIAPHLQALTATELVCLLKADVLQVVTEAEQDKEIIEKSTN
;
A
#
# COMPACT_ATOMS: atom_id res chain seq x y z
N MET A 1 -1.99 41.10 5.53
CA MET A 1 -0.72 41.44 4.85
C MET A 1 -0.68 40.63 3.57
N LYS A 2 -0.76 41.30 2.41
CA LYS A 2 -0.64 40.64 1.11
C LYS A 2 0.85 40.54 0.80
N THR A 3 1.37 39.34 0.60
CA THR A 3 2.75 39.15 0.14
C THR A 3 2.71 39.05 -1.37
N ASP A 4 3.08 40.15 -2.04
CA ASP A 4 3.35 40.14 -3.47
C ASP A 4 4.54 39.23 -3.73
N ILE A 5 4.28 38.10 -4.37
CA ILE A 5 5.32 37.20 -4.87
C ILE A 5 5.72 37.73 -6.23
N THR A 6 6.86 38.41 -6.28
CA THR A 6 7.50 38.82 -7.52
C THR A 6 8.13 37.59 -8.16
N ASP A 7 7.82 37.35 -9.44
CA ASP A 7 8.42 36.28 -10.22
C ASP A 7 9.93 36.54 -10.38
N PRO A 8 10.81 35.64 -9.90
CA PRO A 8 12.25 35.84 -9.98
C PRO A 8 12.81 35.78 -11.41
N TRP A 9 11.98 35.49 -12.43
CA TRP A 9 12.40 35.39 -13.83
C TRP A 9 11.95 36.59 -14.67
N SER A 10 11.15 37.51 -14.12
CA SER A 10 10.87 38.77 -14.80
C SER A 10 12.04 39.72 -14.58
N GLY A 11 12.97 39.72 -15.53
CA GLY A 11 14.09 40.65 -15.58
C GLY A 11 13.62 42.09 -15.34
N VAL A 12 14.24 42.71 -14.33
CA VAL A 12 14.05 44.10 -13.93
C VAL A 12 14.30 45.05 -15.11
N ASP A 13 13.43 46.04 -15.25
CA ASP A 13 13.55 47.21 -16.11
C ASP A 13 14.99 47.73 -16.19
N VAL A 14 15.59 47.63 -17.37
CA VAL A 14 16.69 48.51 -17.77
C VAL A 14 16.07 49.60 -18.64
N SER A 15 16.08 50.81 -18.09
CA SER A 15 15.66 52.04 -18.73
C SER A 15 16.15 52.19 -20.15
N GLU A 16 15.24 52.66 -21.00
CA GLU A 16 15.42 53.39 -22.26
C GLU A 16 16.89 53.59 -22.71
N ILE A 17 17.36 52.70 -23.59
CA ILE A 17 18.29 53.10 -24.64
C ILE A 17 17.61 52.74 -25.96
N SER A 18 17.11 53.78 -26.63
CA SER A 18 16.72 53.74 -28.03
C SER A 18 17.95 53.31 -28.84
N ASP A 19 17.97 52.06 -29.28
CA ASP A 19 18.66 51.70 -30.52
C ASP A 19 17.84 50.66 -31.27
N LYS A 20 17.43 51.08 -32.47
CA LYS A 20 16.70 50.30 -33.45
C LYS A 20 17.58 49.10 -33.85
N ASN A 21 16.98 47.91 -33.86
CA ASN A 21 17.60 46.58 -34.05
C ASN A 21 18.27 45.93 -32.83
N CYS A 22 17.52 45.75 -31.73
CA CYS A 22 17.72 44.54 -30.93
C CYS A 22 17.06 43.38 -31.68
N ILE A 23 17.83 42.66 -32.49
CA ILE A 23 17.41 41.36 -33.02
C ILE A 23 17.42 40.41 -31.82
N SER A 24 16.30 40.34 -31.09
CA SER A 24 16.08 39.43 -29.95
C SER A 24 15.85 37.98 -30.38
N ARG A 25 16.54 37.54 -31.43
CA ARG A 25 16.51 36.14 -31.84
C ARG A 25 17.70 35.45 -31.20
N PHE A 26 17.40 34.41 -30.43
CA PHE A 26 18.39 33.41 -30.02
C PHE A 26 19.15 32.97 -31.28
N GLU A 27 20.48 32.94 -31.24
CA GLU A 27 21.27 32.26 -32.26
C GLU A 27 20.86 30.79 -32.22
N ASP A 28 19.98 30.41 -33.14
CA ASP A 28 19.62 29.03 -33.35
C ASP A 28 20.85 28.33 -33.93
N SER A 29 21.69 27.73 -33.09
CA SER A 29 22.84 26.95 -33.58
C SER A 29 22.41 25.69 -34.35
N PHE A 30 21.10 25.44 -34.48
CA PHE A 30 20.52 24.37 -35.27
C PHE A 30 20.01 24.85 -36.63
N VAL A 31 20.30 26.08 -37.09
CA VAL A 31 19.91 26.48 -38.44
C VAL A 31 20.53 25.57 -39.50
N GLU A 32 19.66 24.95 -40.27
CA GLU A 32 19.84 23.98 -41.35
C GLU A 32 20.61 24.52 -42.57
N TYR A 33 21.42 25.57 -42.42
CA TYR A 33 22.24 26.15 -43.51
C TYR A 33 23.57 25.42 -43.72
N GLN A 34 23.87 24.38 -42.93
CA GLN A 34 25.00 23.48 -43.18
C GLN A 34 24.48 22.17 -43.77
N SER A 35 24.10 22.22 -45.05
CA SER A 35 23.76 21.05 -45.87
C SER A 35 24.94 20.08 -46.09
N GLU A 36 26.11 20.33 -45.49
CA GLU A 36 27.33 19.54 -45.64
C GLU A 36 27.68 18.67 -44.42
N HIS A 37 26.81 18.56 -43.41
CA HIS A 37 27.00 17.54 -42.39
C HIS A 37 26.66 16.16 -42.97
N SER A 38 27.65 15.53 -43.59
CA SER A 38 27.54 14.13 -44.01
C SER A 38 27.23 13.26 -42.79
N LYS A 39 26.18 12.44 -42.90
CA LYS A 39 25.79 11.48 -41.87
C LYS A 39 27.03 10.65 -41.49
N LEU A 40 27.29 10.46 -40.19
CA LEU A 40 28.41 9.62 -39.76
C LEU A 40 28.28 8.21 -40.35
N ALA A 41 29.40 7.61 -40.74
CA ALA A 41 29.42 6.33 -41.43
C ALA A 41 28.78 5.19 -40.63
N ASP A 42 28.81 5.28 -39.29
CA ASP A 42 28.27 4.29 -38.34
C ASP A 42 26.88 4.66 -37.81
N SER A 43 26.31 5.80 -38.23
CA SER A 43 25.03 6.30 -37.72
C SER A 43 23.88 5.31 -37.87
N GLU A 44 23.85 4.56 -38.97
CA GLU A 44 22.82 3.54 -39.22
C GLU A 44 22.97 2.35 -38.26
N GLU A 45 24.20 1.89 -38.06
CA GLU A 45 24.49 0.80 -37.12
C GLU A 45 24.18 1.22 -35.67
N TYR A 46 24.48 2.46 -35.32
CA TYR A 46 24.16 3.03 -34.01
C TYR A 46 22.65 3.12 -33.78
N LEU A 47 21.88 3.57 -34.78
CA LEU A 47 20.42 3.62 -34.70
C LEU A 47 19.82 2.22 -34.57
N GLU A 48 20.30 1.23 -35.34
CA GLU A 48 19.84 -0.15 -35.20
C GLU A 48 20.16 -0.73 -33.81
N LYS A 49 21.33 -0.45 -33.25
CA LYS A 49 21.67 -0.79 -31.85
C LYS A 49 20.73 -0.12 -30.85
N LEU A 50 20.34 1.13 -31.10
CA LEU A 50 19.41 1.86 -30.24
C LEU A 50 18.00 1.25 -30.29
N TYR A 51 17.50 0.97 -31.50
CA TYR A 51 16.18 0.36 -31.70
C TYR A 51 16.11 -1.07 -31.18
N THR A 52 17.17 -1.88 -31.32
CA THR A 52 17.22 -3.23 -30.74
C THR A 52 17.17 -3.22 -29.22
N ARG A 53 17.88 -2.29 -28.56
CA ARG A 53 17.80 -2.08 -27.11
C ARG A 53 16.40 -1.60 -26.70
N LEU A 54 15.83 -0.65 -27.43
CA LEU A 54 14.48 -0.14 -27.17
C LEU A 54 13.40 -1.22 -27.32
N ARG A 55 13.49 -2.06 -28.37
CA ARG A 55 12.61 -3.23 -28.54
C ARG A 55 12.76 -4.24 -27.41
N SER A 56 13.97 -4.44 -26.89
CA SER A 56 14.23 -5.33 -25.76
C SER A 56 13.61 -4.78 -24.47
N LEU A 57 13.73 -3.48 -24.24
CA LEU A 57 13.13 -2.79 -23.10
C LEU A 57 11.59 -2.82 -23.17
N GLN A 58 11.02 -2.53 -24.34
CA GLN A 58 9.57 -2.56 -24.56
C GLN A 58 8.98 -3.99 -24.48
N LYS A 59 9.74 -5.02 -24.86
CA LYS A 59 9.36 -6.42 -24.66
C LYS A 59 9.35 -6.81 -23.18
N GLY A 60 10.27 -6.28 -22.38
CA GLY A 60 10.28 -6.44 -20.92
C GLY A 60 9.11 -5.72 -20.25
N THR A 61 8.81 -4.49 -20.66
CA THR A 61 7.74 -3.68 -20.04
C THR A 61 6.40 -3.82 -20.78
N SER A 62 5.91 -5.04 -20.98
CA SER A 62 4.54 -5.17 -21.48
C SER A 62 3.58 -4.57 -20.44
N LYS A 63 2.51 -3.86 -20.84
CA LYS A 63 1.49 -3.39 -19.89
C LYS A 63 0.97 -4.52 -18.99
N LYS A 64 1.01 -5.76 -19.47
CA LYS A 64 0.64 -6.96 -18.70
C LYS A 64 1.63 -7.25 -17.58
N ASP A 65 2.92 -7.03 -17.80
CA ASP A 65 3.98 -7.23 -16.81
C ASP A 65 3.94 -6.16 -15.72
N LEU A 66 3.69 -4.89 -16.11
CA LEU A 66 3.47 -3.82 -15.14
C LEU A 66 2.20 -4.05 -14.29
N VAL A 67 1.10 -4.49 -14.91
CA VAL A 67 -0.15 -4.81 -14.19
C VAL A 67 0.05 -6.02 -13.27
N ALA A 68 0.79 -7.05 -13.70
CA ALA A 68 1.12 -8.20 -12.86
C ALA A 68 1.98 -7.79 -11.66
N SER A 69 3.04 -7.01 -11.89
CA SER A 69 3.90 -6.47 -10.84
C SER A 69 3.12 -5.61 -9.83
N LEU A 70 2.23 -4.73 -10.31
CA LEU A 70 1.38 -3.93 -9.43
C LEU A 70 0.36 -4.79 -8.65
N ALA A 71 -0.17 -5.85 -9.26
CA ALA A 71 -1.09 -6.77 -8.59
C ALA A 71 -0.39 -7.54 -7.46
N GLU A 72 0.86 -7.98 -7.70
CA GLU A 72 1.69 -8.65 -6.70
C GLU A 72 2.00 -7.72 -5.52
N VAL A 73 2.41 -6.47 -5.80
CA VAL A 73 2.66 -5.46 -4.75
C VAL A 73 1.40 -5.14 -3.94
N LYS A 74 0.24 -5.09 -4.60
CA LYS A 74 -1.05 -4.86 -3.91
C LYS A 74 -1.39 -6.02 -2.96
N GLU A 75 -1.22 -7.25 -3.41
CA GLU A 75 -1.50 -8.44 -2.59
C GLU A 75 -0.59 -8.51 -1.38
N ASP A 76 0.71 -8.30 -1.56
CA ASP A 76 1.69 -8.26 -0.47
C ASP A 76 1.40 -7.14 0.54
N CYS A 77 0.96 -5.97 0.06
CA CYS A 77 0.54 -4.87 0.93
C CYS A 77 -0.69 -5.25 1.78
N ILE A 78 -1.70 -5.89 1.17
CA ILE A 78 -2.90 -6.36 1.88
C ILE A 78 -2.53 -7.42 2.92
N ALA A 79 -1.71 -8.41 2.54
CA ALA A 79 -1.25 -9.44 3.45
C ALA A 79 -0.54 -8.85 4.66
N ARG A 80 0.37 -7.88 4.44
CA ARG A 80 1.04 -7.15 5.51
C ARG A 80 0.08 -6.32 6.35
N LEU A 81 -0.90 -5.64 5.77
CA LEU A 81 -1.90 -4.86 6.53
C LEU A 81 -2.77 -5.74 7.43
N ILE A 82 -3.18 -6.92 6.93
CA ILE A 82 -3.97 -7.89 7.69
C ILE A 82 -3.14 -8.49 8.82
N THR A 83 -1.87 -8.80 8.56
CA THR A 83 -0.97 -9.39 9.56
C THR A 83 -0.31 -8.36 10.47
N SER A 84 -0.25 -7.09 10.08
CA SER A 84 0.32 -6.02 10.89
C SER A 84 -0.62 -5.70 12.05
N GLY A 85 -0.33 -6.30 13.20
CA GLY A 85 -1.10 -6.13 14.44
C GLY A 85 -1.76 -7.42 14.93
N CYS A 86 -1.88 -8.44 14.07
CA CYS A 86 -2.28 -9.78 14.50
C CYS A 86 -1.02 -10.59 14.81
N LYS A 87 -0.68 -10.72 16.10
CA LYS A 87 0.20 -11.81 16.54
C LYS A 87 -0.61 -13.10 16.33
N LEU A 88 -0.49 -13.71 15.14
CA LEU A 88 -1.30 -14.86 14.72
C LEU A 88 -1.11 -16.08 15.62
N GLU A 89 -0.06 -16.08 16.43
CA GLU A 89 0.24 -17.05 17.48
C GLU A 89 0.63 -16.25 18.72
N THR A 90 -0.32 -16.03 19.62
CA THR A 90 -0.03 -15.48 20.94
C THR A 90 0.92 -16.45 21.66
N GLU A 91 1.82 -15.95 22.53
CA GLU A 91 2.81 -16.82 23.21
C GLU A 91 2.11 -17.98 23.97
N GLU A 92 0.94 -17.69 24.51
CA GLU A 92 0.03 -18.64 25.15
C GLU A 92 -0.50 -19.73 24.19
N GLU A 93 -0.72 -19.44 22.90
CA GLU A 93 -1.17 -20.41 21.90
C GLU A 93 -0.06 -21.40 21.52
N THR A 94 1.18 -20.92 21.46
CA THR A 94 2.35 -21.77 21.19
C THR A 94 2.65 -22.74 22.34
N GLU A 95 2.46 -22.31 23.59
CA GLU A 95 2.61 -23.17 24.76
C GLU A 95 1.55 -24.27 24.83
N LEU A 96 0.30 -23.98 24.45
CA LEU A 96 -0.79 -24.96 24.38
C LEU A 96 -0.58 -26.02 23.29
N ALA A 97 -0.02 -25.63 22.14
CA ALA A 97 0.36 -26.56 21.08
C ALA A 97 1.51 -27.49 21.52
N SER A 98 2.42 -26.98 22.36
CA SER A 98 3.60 -27.73 22.81
C SER A 98 3.29 -28.81 23.87
N ASN A 99 2.25 -28.63 24.69
CA ASN A 99 1.98 -29.51 25.83
C ASN A 99 0.48 -29.91 25.95
N PRO A 100 0.15 -31.18 25.67
CA PRO A 100 -1.23 -31.66 25.70
C PRO A 100 -1.87 -31.70 27.10
N LEU A 101 -1.07 -31.64 28.18
CA LEU A 101 -1.60 -31.56 29.55
C LEU A 101 -2.15 -30.16 29.87
N ILE A 102 -1.48 -29.10 29.39
CA ILE A 102 -1.92 -27.71 29.62
C ILE A 102 -3.33 -27.51 29.04
N ARG A 103 -3.61 -28.13 27.89
CA ARG A 103 -4.93 -28.18 27.26
C ARG A 103 -6.04 -28.69 28.19
N HIS A 104 -5.74 -29.65 29.05
CA HIS A 104 -6.73 -30.25 29.96
C HIS A 104 -6.93 -29.44 31.25
N ILE A 105 -5.91 -28.70 31.67
CA ILE A 105 -5.91 -27.98 32.96
C ILE A 105 -6.41 -26.53 32.77
N ALA A 106 -6.18 -25.94 31.60
CA ALA A 106 -6.60 -24.58 31.25
C ALA A 106 -7.49 -24.56 30.00
N PRO A 107 -8.70 -25.13 30.05
CA PRO A 107 -9.60 -25.21 28.89
C PRO A 107 -10.06 -23.84 28.38
N HIS A 108 -9.99 -22.79 29.20
CA HIS A 108 -10.30 -21.41 28.79
C HIS A 108 -9.28 -20.81 27.81
N LEU A 109 -8.09 -21.41 27.68
CA LEU A 109 -7.07 -20.98 26.72
C LEU A 109 -7.10 -21.78 25.41
N GLN A 110 -7.83 -22.90 25.35
CA GLN A 110 -8.13 -23.55 24.07
C GLN A 110 -9.00 -22.58 23.29
N ALA A 111 -8.45 -21.93 22.26
CA ALA A 111 -9.16 -20.96 21.43
C ALA A 111 -10.57 -21.45 21.07
N LEU A 112 -11.58 -20.94 21.81
CA LEU A 112 -12.97 -21.28 21.60
C LEU A 112 -13.41 -20.52 20.36
N THR A 113 -13.72 -21.24 19.29
CA THR A 113 -14.48 -20.63 18.20
C THR A 113 -15.78 -20.07 18.78
N ALA A 114 -16.28 -18.95 18.25
CA ALA A 114 -17.48 -18.29 18.80
C ALA A 114 -18.68 -19.25 18.94
N THR A 115 -18.76 -20.27 18.08
CA THR A 115 -19.74 -21.36 18.13
C THR A 115 -19.56 -22.30 19.31
N GLU A 116 -18.33 -22.67 19.67
CA GLU A 116 -18.05 -23.56 20.80
C GLU A 116 -18.28 -22.85 22.14
N LEU A 117 -17.95 -21.56 22.22
CA LEU A 117 -18.26 -20.74 23.40
C LEU A 117 -19.76 -20.72 23.70
N VAL A 118 -20.60 -20.57 22.65
CA VAL A 118 -22.06 -20.62 22.79
C VAL A 118 -22.54 -22.00 23.27
N CYS A 119 -21.92 -23.08 22.81
CA CYS A 119 -22.25 -24.43 23.28
C CYS A 119 -21.89 -24.66 24.76
N LEU A 120 -20.76 -24.14 25.22
CA LEU A 120 -20.36 -24.22 26.63
C LEU A 120 -21.27 -23.39 27.54
N LEU A 121 -21.58 -22.14 27.15
CA LEU A 121 -22.52 -21.30 27.90
C LEU A 121 -23.90 -21.95 28.03
N LYS A 122 -24.38 -22.63 26.97
CA LYS A 122 -25.63 -23.39 27.01
C LYS A 122 -25.54 -24.66 27.86
N ALA A 123 -24.35 -25.23 28.01
CA ALA A 123 -24.11 -26.41 28.82
C ALA A 123 -23.84 -26.06 30.30
N ASP A 124 -23.83 -24.77 30.68
CA ASP A 124 -23.70 -24.36 32.07
C ASP A 124 -24.98 -24.66 32.86
N VAL A 125 -25.05 -25.90 33.32
CA VAL A 125 -26.16 -26.42 34.13
C VAL A 125 -26.26 -25.69 35.47
N LEU A 126 -25.16 -25.17 36.00
CA LEU A 126 -25.17 -24.46 37.28
C LEU A 126 -25.93 -23.14 37.15
N GLN A 127 -25.71 -22.38 36.08
CA GLN A 127 -26.45 -21.15 35.82
C GLN A 127 -27.96 -21.41 35.73
N VAL A 128 -28.37 -22.43 34.97
CA VAL A 128 -29.78 -22.82 34.82
C VAL A 128 -30.40 -23.22 36.15
N VAL A 129 -29.68 -23.96 36.99
CA VAL A 129 -30.17 -24.36 38.32
C VAL A 129 -30.27 -23.14 39.25
N THR A 130 -29.29 -22.25 39.24
CA THR A 130 -29.31 -21.04 40.09
C THR A 130 -30.42 -20.06 39.71
N GLU A 131 -30.69 -19.88 38.41
CA GLU A 131 -31.80 -19.03 37.93
C GLU A 131 -33.16 -19.65 38.30
N ALA A 132 -33.31 -20.97 38.13
CA ALA A 132 -34.54 -21.67 38.52
C ALA A 132 -34.80 -21.67 40.04
N GLU A 133 -33.75 -21.64 40.86
CA GLU A 133 -33.88 -21.50 42.32
C GLU A 133 -34.25 -20.07 42.73
N GLN A 134 -33.65 -19.05 42.10
CA GLN A 134 -34.03 -17.65 42.33
C GLN A 134 -35.48 -17.35 41.92
N ASP A 135 -35.93 -17.86 40.78
CA ASP A 135 -37.30 -17.65 40.32
C ASP A 135 -38.33 -18.27 41.28
N LYS A 136 -38.00 -19.42 41.89
CA LYS A 136 -38.85 -20.04 42.92
C LYS A 136 -38.90 -19.21 44.19
N GLU A 137 -37.76 -18.70 44.66
CA GLU A 137 -37.72 -17.83 45.85
C GLU A 137 -38.50 -16.52 45.64
N ILE A 138 -38.46 -15.95 44.44
CA ILE A 138 -39.19 -14.73 44.11
C ILE A 138 -40.70 -15.00 44.11
N ILE A 139 -41.15 -16.13 43.55
CA ILE A 139 -42.56 -16.51 43.53
C ILE A 139 -43.07 -16.77 44.96
N GLU A 140 -42.32 -17.52 45.79
CA GLU A 140 -42.72 -17.82 47.18
C GLU A 140 -42.79 -16.58 48.09
N LYS A 141 -41.91 -15.60 47.87
CA LYS A 141 -41.96 -14.29 48.57
C LYS A 141 -43.09 -13.38 48.08
N SER A 142 -43.62 -13.61 46.88
CA SER A 142 -44.73 -12.83 46.30
C SER A 142 -46.12 -13.33 46.73
N THR A 143 -46.20 -14.58 47.21
CA THR A 143 -47.45 -15.24 47.67
C THR A 143 -47.62 -15.30 49.18
N ASN A 144 -46.71 -14.70 49.96
CA ASN A 144 -46.85 -14.49 51.41
C ASN A 144 -47.07 -13.03 51.75
#